data_AF-A0A7Y4V8B7-F1
#
_entry.id   AF-A0A7Y4V8B7-F1
#
_cell.length_a   1.000
_cell.length_b   1.000
_cell.length_c   1.000
_cell.angle_alpha   90.00
_cell.angle_beta   90.00
_cell.angle_gamma   90.00
#
_symmetry.space_group_name_H-M   'P 1'
#
loop_
_entity.id
_entity.type
_entity.pdbx_description
1 polymer ?
#
loop_
_entity_poly.entity_id
_entity_poly.type
_entity_poly.pdbx_seq_one_letter_code
_entity_poly.pdbx_strand_id
1 'polypeptide(L)'
;NAGKRESYYHPARMYVFISFIFFLLLAILSRDDLKKNMVKAVFDDEEGTEEAISDSTRSMVDSIKTVNKKSDNSDFTIVGDYKSRKSYDSAQAVLPIEKRHGWLIKSLVLRSIEINEKYEGKSKEFINDFRDAFFDNFSKVLFWLLPFFALLLKLLYVRRDYFYSEHLVFSIYYYNFFYFAGSLQVIANSIPILAWSTTIIGFWIVLYLLFAMKRMYKQSWRKTILKYTLFFFSFFVLVGIGIAISAFVIFLAI
;
A
#
# COMPACT_ATOMS: atom_id res chain seq x y z
N ASN A 1 -26.62 38.31 15.80
CA ASN A 1 -25.17 38.06 15.61
C ASN A 1 -24.84 38.00 14.12
N ALA A 2 -24.82 39.17 13.47
CA ALA A 2 -24.44 39.34 12.08
C ALA A 2 -23.03 39.93 12.01
N GLY A 3 -22.15 39.37 11.19
CA GLY A 3 -20.95 40.09 10.74
C GLY A 3 -19.61 39.76 11.40
N LYS A 4 -19.45 38.68 12.17
CA LYS A 4 -18.09 38.12 12.37
C LYS A 4 -17.75 37.29 11.14
N ARG A 5 -16.88 37.83 10.29
CA ARG A 5 -16.15 37.01 9.30
C ARG A 5 -15.33 36.01 10.10
N GLU A 6 -15.91 34.85 10.37
CA GLU A 6 -15.16 33.68 10.80
C GLU A 6 -14.11 33.46 9.72
N SER A 7 -12.85 33.70 10.05
CA SER A 7 -11.71 33.41 9.18
C SER A 7 -11.58 31.88 9.14
N TYR A 8 -12.52 31.22 8.47
CA TYR A 8 -12.46 29.79 8.22
C TYR A 8 -11.29 29.57 7.27
N TYR A 9 -10.18 29.13 7.84
CA TYR A 9 -9.05 28.67 7.06
C TYR A 9 -9.52 27.53 6.16
N HIS A 10 -9.32 27.68 4.85
CA HIS A 10 -9.80 26.70 3.89
C HIS A 10 -9.18 25.32 4.21
N PRO A 11 -9.99 24.26 4.43
CA PRO A 11 -9.52 23.00 5.01
C PRO A 11 -8.42 22.33 4.15
N ALA A 12 -8.47 22.50 2.83
CA ALA A 12 -7.42 22.01 1.94
C ALA A 12 -6.06 22.70 2.15
N ARG A 13 -6.01 23.98 2.53
CA ARG A 13 -4.75 24.68 2.81
C ARG A 13 -4.10 24.16 4.09
N MET A 14 -4.92 23.94 5.12
CA MET A 14 -4.48 23.33 6.37
C MET A 14 -3.94 21.91 6.12
N TYR A 15 -4.58 21.14 5.25
CA TYR A 15 -4.11 19.81 4.85
C TYR A 15 -2.72 19.84 4.24
N VAL A 16 -2.50 20.68 3.22
CA VAL A 16 -1.19 20.77 2.58
C VAL A 16 -0.12 21.17 3.60
N PHE A 17 -0.42 22.12 4.47
CA PHE A 17 0.50 22.57 5.51
C PHE A 17 0.84 21.47 6.54
N ILE A 18 -0.16 20.81 7.14
CA ILE A 18 0.07 19.78 8.15
C ILE A 18 0.71 18.54 7.52
N SER A 19 0.29 18.16 6.31
CA SER A 19 0.91 17.04 5.59
C SER A 19 2.40 17.33 5.31
N PHE A 20 2.74 18.56 4.90
CA PHE A 20 4.14 18.97 4.71
C PHE A 20 4.95 18.84 6.00
N ILE A 21 4.43 19.34 7.13
CA ILE A 21 5.11 19.20 8.43
C ILE A 21 5.27 17.72 8.80
N PHE A 22 4.23 16.92 8.64
CA PHE A 22 4.27 15.49 8.93
C PHE A 22 5.35 14.80 8.10
N PHE A 23 5.37 14.99 6.78
CA PHE A 23 6.37 14.38 5.91
C PHE A 23 7.78 14.91 6.14
N LEU A 24 7.92 16.19 6.50
CA LEU A 24 9.20 16.77 6.89
C LEU A 24 9.74 16.11 8.16
N LEU A 25 8.90 16.00 9.20
CA LEU A 25 9.27 15.31 10.44
C LEU A 25 9.57 13.84 10.20
N LEU A 26 8.77 13.16 9.38
CA LEU A 26 9.00 11.78 8.96
C LEU A 26 10.36 11.63 8.27
N ALA A 27 10.69 12.56 7.37
CA ALA A 27 11.94 12.56 6.64
C ALA A 27 13.15 12.95 7.48
N ILE A 28 12.98 13.64 8.62
CA ILE A 28 14.11 13.99 9.50
C ILE A 28 14.31 12.91 10.57
N LEU A 29 13.22 12.46 11.19
CA LEU A 29 13.25 11.63 12.40
C LEU A 29 13.09 10.13 12.12
N SER A 30 12.66 9.74 10.92
CA SER A 30 12.20 8.38 10.64
C SER A 30 12.86 7.72 9.41
N ARG A 31 13.88 8.38 8.82
CA ARG A 31 14.57 7.87 7.61
C ARG A 31 15.15 6.46 7.77
N ASP A 32 15.61 6.11 8.96
CA ASP A 32 16.21 4.78 9.21
C ASP A 32 15.23 3.82 9.90
N ASP A 33 14.44 4.29 10.88
CA ASP A 33 13.57 3.43 11.70
C ASP A 33 12.28 2.97 11.00
N LEU A 34 11.58 3.80 10.23
CA LEU A 34 10.38 3.33 9.49
C LEU A 34 10.77 2.41 8.34
N LYS A 35 11.85 2.79 7.66
CA LYS A 35 12.54 2.00 6.65
C LYS A 35 12.88 0.62 7.24
N LYS A 36 13.42 0.54 8.45
CA LYS A 36 13.80 -0.71 9.12
C LYS A 36 12.61 -1.49 9.70
N ASN A 37 11.62 -0.83 10.31
CA ASN A 37 10.50 -1.48 11.01
C ASN A 37 9.36 -1.96 10.09
N MET A 38 9.05 -1.25 9.00
CA MET A 38 8.13 -1.80 7.97
C MET A 38 8.79 -2.93 7.19
N VAL A 39 10.11 -2.91 7.04
CA VAL A 39 10.86 -4.02 6.43
C VAL A 39 10.95 -5.22 7.35
N LYS A 40 11.12 -5.02 8.65
CA LYS A 40 10.97 -6.11 9.64
C LYS A 40 9.57 -6.73 9.58
N ALA A 41 8.52 -5.92 9.50
CA ALA A 41 7.14 -6.41 9.42
C ALA A 41 6.73 -7.04 8.07
N VAL A 42 7.47 -6.83 6.98
CA VAL A 42 7.12 -7.33 5.62
C VAL A 42 8.15 -8.32 5.05
N PHE A 43 9.41 -8.24 5.47
CA PHE A 43 10.55 -8.96 4.87
C PHE A 43 11.53 -9.58 5.88
N ASP A 44 11.49 -9.25 7.17
CA ASP A 44 12.39 -9.78 8.20
C ASP A 44 11.61 -10.21 9.47
N ASP A 45 10.94 -11.36 9.40
CA ASP A 45 10.66 -12.14 10.60
C ASP A 45 12.00 -12.83 10.97
N GLU A 46 12.61 -12.36 12.06
CA GLU A 46 13.97 -12.72 12.52
C GLU A 46 14.12 -14.20 12.93
N GLU A 47 15.22 -14.80 12.45
CA GLU A 47 16.13 -15.74 13.13
C GLU A 47 15.63 -17.09 13.69
N GLY A 48 14.32 -17.40 13.69
CA GLY A 48 13.79 -18.65 14.27
C GLY A 48 13.25 -19.69 13.27
N THR A 49 13.24 -19.38 11.97
CA THR A 49 12.35 -20.04 11.00
C THR A 49 13.03 -20.38 9.68
N GLU A 50 14.37 -20.43 9.61
CA GLU A 50 15.07 -20.82 8.38
C GLU A 50 14.73 -22.26 7.93
N GLU A 51 14.50 -23.21 8.82
CA GLU A 51 14.05 -24.56 8.44
C GLU A 51 12.58 -24.60 8.01
N ALA A 52 11.69 -23.91 8.73
CA ALA A 52 10.25 -23.95 8.46
C ALA A 52 9.82 -23.09 7.26
N ILE A 53 10.51 -21.97 7.00
CA ILE A 53 10.30 -21.13 5.82
C ILE A 53 11.03 -21.73 4.63
N SER A 54 12.21 -22.35 4.77
CA SER A 54 12.79 -23.14 3.68
C SER A 54 11.87 -24.27 3.25
N ASP A 55 11.21 -24.97 4.19
CA ASP A 55 10.26 -26.02 3.87
C ASP A 55 8.92 -25.51 3.36
N SER A 56 8.40 -24.38 3.84
CA SER A 56 7.17 -23.76 3.32
C SER A 56 7.40 -23.10 1.94
N THR A 57 8.54 -22.46 1.73
CA THR A 57 8.93 -21.85 0.45
C THR A 57 9.38 -22.91 -0.55
N ARG A 58 10.07 -23.97 -0.13
CA ARG A 58 10.27 -25.19 -0.94
C ARG A 58 8.96 -25.89 -1.20
N SER A 59 8.03 -25.97 -0.25
CA SER A 59 6.70 -26.55 -0.46
C SER A 59 5.87 -25.72 -1.43
N MET A 60 5.93 -24.39 -1.40
CA MET A 60 5.27 -23.53 -2.39
C MET A 60 5.98 -23.59 -3.75
N VAL A 61 7.31 -23.56 -3.79
CA VAL A 61 8.09 -23.70 -5.02
C VAL A 61 7.94 -25.10 -5.62
N ASP A 62 7.88 -26.14 -4.80
CA ASP A 62 7.63 -27.52 -5.21
C ASP A 62 6.16 -27.74 -5.53
N SER A 63 5.22 -27.04 -4.90
CA SER A 63 3.82 -26.99 -5.32
C SER A 63 3.67 -26.27 -6.67
N ILE A 64 4.43 -25.20 -6.91
CA ILE A 64 4.48 -24.51 -8.21
C ILE A 64 5.17 -25.40 -9.26
N LYS A 65 6.26 -26.10 -8.93
CA LYS A 65 6.95 -27.04 -9.82
C LYS A 65 6.16 -28.32 -10.07
N THR A 66 5.44 -28.85 -9.08
CA THR A 66 4.57 -30.04 -9.24
C THR A 66 3.24 -29.68 -9.90
N VAL A 67 2.71 -28.47 -9.73
CA VAL A 67 1.64 -27.92 -10.58
C VAL A 67 2.12 -27.81 -12.03
N ASN A 68 3.36 -27.36 -12.27
CA ASN A 68 3.96 -27.37 -13.61
C ASN A 68 4.15 -28.79 -14.18
N LYS A 69 4.46 -29.78 -13.34
CA LYS A 69 4.67 -31.18 -13.77
C LYS A 69 3.39 -31.98 -13.96
N LYS A 70 2.26 -31.56 -13.36
CA LYS A 70 0.93 -32.16 -13.53
C LYS A 70 0.00 -31.37 -14.45
N SER A 71 0.43 -30.22 -14.95
CA SER A 71 -0.32 -29.44 -15.92
C SER A 71 0.24 -29.61 -17.33
N ASP A 72 0.20 -30.85 -17.81
CA ASP A 72 0.46 -31.19 -19.22
C ASP A 72 -0.66 -30.70 -20.16
N ASN A 73 -1.68 -30.01 -19.61
CA ASN A 73 -2.86 -29.54 -20.33
C ASN A 73 -3.30 -28.10 -19.99
N SER A 74 -2.45 -27.25 -19.39
CA SER A 74 -2.75 -25.80 -19.28
C SER A 74 -1.79 -24.97 -20.11
N ASP A 75 -2.33 -24.34 -21.16
CA ASP A 75 -1.69 -23.41 -22.11
C ASP A 75 -1.12 -22.10 -21.49
N PHE A 76 -0.80 -22.07 -20.19
CA PHE A 76 -0.37 -20.87 -19.50
C PHE A 76 0.86 -21.10 -18.61
N THR A 77 2.01 -21.28 -19.24
CA THR A 77 3.33 -21.23 -18.57
C THR A 77 3.80 -19.77 -18.48
N ILE A 78 3.50 -19.10 -17.36
CA ILE A 78 3.88 -17.69 -17.13
C ILE A 78 5.40 -17.52 -17.05
N VAL A 79 6.13 -18.53 -16.58
CA VAL A 79 7.57 -18.48 -16.36
C VAL A 79 8.16 -19.80 -16.85
N GLY A 80 8.40 -19.91 -18.15
CA GLY A 80 9.29 -20.92 -18.70
C GLY A 80 10.75 -20.57 -18.39
N ASP A 81 11.64 -21.56 -18.35
CA ASP A 81 13.10 -21.49 -18.10
C ASP A 81 13.89 -20.62 -19.11
N TYR A 82 13.43 -19.39 -19.37
CA TYR A 82 14.06 -18.48 -20.32
C TYR A 82 15.24 -17.79 -19.64
N LYS A 83 16.46 -18.16 -20.04
CA LYS A 83 17.70 -17.56 -19.53
C LYS A 83 18.04 -16.23 -20.19
N SER A 84 17.44 -15.90 -21.33
CA SER A 84 17.75 -14.68 -22.08
C SER A 84 16.59 -14.24 -22.99
N ARG A 85 16.55 -12.96 -23.36
CA ARG A 85 15.62 -12.41 -24.35
C ARG A 85 15.60 -13.21 -25.65
N LYS A 86 16.78 -13.67 -26.12
CA LYS A 86 16.91 -14.50 -27.33
C LYS A 86 16.27 -15.88 -27.16
N SER A 87 16.36 -16.48 -25.97
CA SER A 87 15.73 -17.79 -25.71
C SER A 87 14.20 -17.66 -25.66
N TYR A 88 13.70 -16.56 -25.11
CA TYR A 88 12.27 -16.25 -25.10
C TYR A 88 11.71 -16.03 -26.50
N ASP A 89 12.34 -15.18 -27.32
CA ASP A 89 11.87 -14.88 -28.67
C ASP A 89 11.91 -16.13 -29.57
N SER A 90 12.92 -16.99 -29.41
CA SER A 90 13.02 -18.27 -30.14
C SER A 90 11.89 -19.23 -29.75
N ALA A 91 11.56 -19.34 -28.46
CA ALA A 91 10.48 -20.19 -27.98
C ALA A 91 9.10 -19.68 -28.44
N GLN A 92 8.88 -18.35 -28.45
CA GLN A 92 7.63 -17.76 -28.92
C GLN A 92 7.45 -17.86 -30.44
N ALA A 93 8.54 -17.89 -31.22
CA ALA A 93 8.48 -18.03 -32.66
C ALA A 93 7.92 -19.41 -33.11
N VAL A 94 8.20 -20.45 -32.32
CA VAL A 94 7.77 -21.84 -32.59
C VAL A 94 6.29 -22.05 -32.24
N LEU A 95 5.72 -21.22 -31.37
CA LEU A 95 4.32 -21.36 -30.94
C LEU A 95 3.32 -20.86 -32.01
N PRO A 96 2.18 -21.58 -32.20
CA PRO A 96 1.05 -21.09 -32.97
C PRO A 96 0.58 -19.72 -32.49
N ILE A 97 0.06 -18.86 -33.39
CA ILE A 97 -0.31 -17.47 -33.07
C ILE A 97 -1.26 -17.39 -31.84
N GLU A 98 -2.15 -18.37 -31.71
CA GLU A 98 -3.15 -18.48 -30.65
C GLU A 98 -2.56 -18.80 -29.28
N LYS A 99 -1.36 -19.41 -29.25
CA LYS A 99 -0.64 -19.81 -28.03
C LYS A 99 0.51 -18.87 -27.66
N ARG A 100 0.74 -17.82 -28.45
CA ARG A 100 1.77 -16.83 -28.15
C ARG A 100 1.36 -15.98 -26.96
N HIS A 101 2.33 -15.62 -26.15
CA HIS A 101 2.12 -14.74 -25.02
C HIS A 101 1.61 -13.38 -25.51
N GLY A 102 0.49 -12.93 -24.95
CA GLY A 102 -0.02 -11.58 -25.17
C GLY A 102 0.98 -10.52 -24.71
N TRP A 103 0.78 -9.27 -25.14
CA TRP A 103 1.74 -8.19 -24.90
C TRP A 103 2.09 -7.99 -23.41
N LEU A 104 1.11 -8.15 -22.51
CA LEU A 104 1.32 -8.07 -21.06
C LEU A 104 2.25 -9.17 -20.54
N ILE A 105 1.97 -10.42 -20.91
CA ILE A 105 2.75 -11.59 -20.47
C ILE A 105 4.16 -11.48 -21.05
N LYS A 106 4.30 -11.08 -22.32
CA LYS A 106 5.59 -10.82 -22.95
C LYS A 106 6.39 -9.76 -22.20
N SER A 107 5.76 -8.63 -21.86
CA SER A 107 6.43 -7.56 -21.10
C SER A 107 6.93 -8.04 -19.74
N LEU A 108 6.15 -8.89 -19.05
CA LEU A 108 6.53 -9.42 -17.74
C LEU A 108 7.68 -10.41 -17.82
N VAL A 109 7.63 -11.35 -18.77
CA VAL A 109 8.68 -12.35 -18.93
C VAL A 109 9.99 -11.68 -19.32
N LEU A 110 9.98 -10.78 -20.30
CA LEU A 110 11.18 -10.05 -20.68
C LEU A 110 11.75 -9.24 -19.52
N ARG A 111 10.90 -8.59 -18.72
CA ARG A 111 11.36 -7.82 -17.56
C ARG A 111 11.94 -8.70 -16.47
N SER A 112 11.34 -9.87 -16.21
CA SER A 112 11.90 -10.83 -15.25
C SER A 112 13.29 -11.34 -15.66
N ILE A 113 13.53 -11.52 -16.97
CA ILE A 113 14.84 -11.91 -17.50
C ILE A 113 15.84 -10.78 -17.31
N GLU A 114 15.47 -9.53 -17.65
CA GLU A 114 16.32 -8.35 -17.46
C GLU A 114 16.71 -8.14 -16.00
N ILE A 115 15.76 -8.29 -15.07
CA ILE A 115 16.02 -8.18 -13.63
C ILE A 115 16.94 -9.31 -13.16
N ASN A 116 16.71 -10.54 -13.61
CA ASN A 116 17.55 -11.67 -13.23
C ASN A 116 18.99 -11.52 -13.75
N GLU A 117 19.16 -10.97 -14.96
CA GLU A 117 20.47 -10.67 -15.55
C GLU A 117 21.15 -9.48 -14.83
N LYS A 118 20.39 -8.43 -14.50
CA LYS A 118 20.89 -7.22 -13.81
C LYS A 118 21.31 -7.50 -12.36
N TYR A 119 20.63 -8.42 -11.68
CA TYR A 119 20.81 -8.70 -10.24
C TYR A 119 21.28 -10.14 -9.97
N GLU A 120 21.95 -10.79 -10.93
CA GLU A 120 22.42 -12.18 -10.79
C GLU A 120 23.29 -12.35 -9.53
N GLY A 121 22.81 -13.19 -8.59
CA GLY A 121 23.49 -13.42 -7.31
C GLY A 121 23.43 -12.27 -6.30
N LYS A 122 22.72 -11.17 -6.61
CA LYS A 122 22.63 -9.95 -5.81
C LYS A 122 21.21 -9.61 -5.37
N SER A 123 20.48 -10.60 -4.85
CA SER A 123 19.09 -10.43 -4.39
C SER A 123 18.92 -9.29 -3.38
N LYS A 124 19.92 -9.05 -2.51
CA LYS A 124 19.91 -7.93 -1.55
C LYS A 124 19.94 -6.55 -2.22
N GLU A 125 20.68 -6.40 -3.33
CA GLU A 125 20.70 -5.13 -4.09
C GLU A 125 19.35 -4.88 -4.77
N PHE A 126 18.74 -5.91 -5.37
CA PHE A 126 17.39 -5.81 -5.95
C PHE A 126 16.35 -5.38 -4.91
N ILE A 127 16.34 -6.01 -3.73
CA ILE A 127 15.39 -5.69 -2.65
C ILE A 127 15.58 -4.24 -2.19
N ASN A 128 16.82 -3.78 -2.05
CA ASN A 128 17.11 -2.41 -1.66
C ASN A 128 16.65 -1.39 -2.72
N ASP A 129 16.97 -1.61 -3.98
CA ASP A 129 16.54 -0.75 -5.10
C ASP A 129 15.02 -0.70 -5.21
N PHE A 130 14.36 -1.86 -5.10
CA PHE A 130 12.90 -1.96 -5.10
C PHE A 130 12.28 -1.21 -3.93
N ARG A 131 12.84 -1.38 -2.74
CA ARG A 131 12.40 -0.71 -1.52
C ARG A 131 12.54 0.80 -1.63
N ASP A 132 13.69 1.29 -2.11
CA ASP A 132 13.92 2.72 -2.24
C ASP A 132 12.96 3.33 -3.27
N ALA A 133 12.79 2.67 -4.43
CA ALA A 133 11.79 3.05 -5.42
C ALA A 133 10.35 3.03 -4.86
N PHE A 134 10.02 2.10 -3.97
CA PHE A 134 8.72 2.05 -3.29
C PHE A 134 8.51 3.22 -2.34
N PHE A 135 9.48 3.50 -1.45
CA PHE A 135 9.37 4.60 -0.50
C PHE A 135 9.38 5.98 -1.18
N ASP A 136 10.08 6.13 -2.30
CA ASP A 136 10.04 7.35 -3.12
C ASP A 136 8.64 7.62 -3.69
N ASN A 137 7.85 6.57 -3.94
CA ASN A 137 6.47 6.68 -4.42
C ASN A 137 5.43 6.65 -3.29
N PHE A 138 5.81 6.31 -2.06
CA PHE A 138 4.90 6.14 -0.93
C PHE A 138 4.09 7.42 -0.62
N SER A 139 4.74 8.59 -0.62
CA SER A 139 4.07 9.87 -0.42
C SER A 139 3.02 10.17 -1.49
N LYS A 140 3.23 9.70 -2.73
CA LYS A 140 2.23 9.83 -3.80
C LYS A 140 1.01 8.97 -3.50
N VAL A 141 1.20 7.72 -3.07
CA VAL A 141 0.10 6.81 -2.70
C VAL A 141 -0.78 7.42 -1.60
N LEU A 142 -0.16 8.00 -0.56
CA LEU A 142 -0.89 8.67 0.51
C LEU A 142 -1.76 9.84 0.02
N PHE A 143 -1.30 10.59 -0.98
CA PHE A 143 -2.07 11.69 -1.58
C PHE A 143 -3.27 11.16 -2.38
N TRP A 144 -3.09 10.11 -3.18
CA TRP A 144 -4.18 9.46 -3.92
C TRP A 144 -5.22 8.84 -2.99
N LEU A 145 -4.82 8.42 -1.80
CA LEU A 145 -5.71 7.79 -0.82
C LEU A 145 -6.85 8.70 -0.37
N LEU A 146 -6.69 10.02 -0.41
CA LEU A 146 -7.69 10.99 0.04
C LEU A 146 -8.99 10.98 -0.80
N PRO A 147 -8.95 11.15 -2.15
CA PRO A 147 -10.16 11.04 -2.96
C PRO A 147 -10.78 9.63 -2.90
N PHE A 148 -9.98 8.57 -2.79
CA PHE A 148 -10.50 7.21 -2.63
C PHE A 148 -11.17 6.98 -1.27
N PHE A 149 -10.65 7.56 -0.18
CA PHE A 149 -11.26 7.53 1.13
C PHE A 149 -12.65 8.21 1.09
N ALA A 150 -12.73 9.40 0.47
CA ALA A 150 -13.99 10.11 0.28
C ALA A 150 -14.98 9.32 -0.59
N LEU A 151 -14.49 8.68 -1.65
CA LEU A 151 -15.28 7.85 -2.55
C LEU A 151 -15.83 6.60 -1.84
N LEU A 152 -15.04 5.94 -1.00
CA LEU A 152 -15.49 4.81 -0.18
C LEU A 152 -16.58 5.23 0.80
N LEU A 153 -16.44 6.40 1.45
CA LEU A 153 -17.51 6.94 2.28
C LEU A 153 -18.76 7.24 1.45
N LYS A 154 -18.63 7.84 0.27
CA LYS A 154 -19.76 8.06 -0.63
C LYS A 154 -20.45 6.74 -1.00
N LEU A 155 -19.70 5.70 -1.34
CA LEU A 155 -20.24 4.38 -1.67
C LEU A 155 -21.01 3.78 -0.49
N LEU A 156 -20.45 3.87 0.70
CA LEU A 156 -21.04 3.34 1.93
C LEU A 156 -22.30 4.11 2.39
N TYR A 157 -22.40 5.38 2.01
CA TYR A 157 -23.52 6.27 2.33
C TYR A 157 -24.36 6.64 1.10
N VAL A 158 -24.32 5.85 0.02
CA VAL A 158 -25.00 6.14 -1.26
C VAL A 158 -26.51 6.40 -1.15
N ARG A 159 -27.18 5.81 -0.16
CA ARG A 159 -28.62 6.00 0.09
C ARG A 159 -28.95 7.29 0.86
N ARG A 160 -28.04 8.26 0.91
CA ARG A 160 -28.19 9.50 1.69
C ARG A 160 -27.83 10.68 0.81
N ASP A 161 -28.47 11.80 1.07
CA ASP A 161 -28.33 13.06 0.32
C ASP A 161 -27.05 13.83 0.71
N TYR A 162 -25.92 13.12 0.85
CA TYR A 162 -24.62 13.75 1.04
C TYR A 162 -23.89 13.82 -0.31
N PHE A 163 -23.40 15.00 -0.65
CA PHE A 163 -22.60 15.21 -1.85
C PHE A 163 -21.19 14.65 -1.67
N TYR A 164 -20.54 14.30 -2.78
CA TYR A 164 -19.14 13.87 -2.76
C TYR A 164 -18.23 14.90 -2.09
N SER A 165 -18.49 16.19 -2.31
CA SER A 165 -17.75 17.29 -1.68
C SER A 165 -17.83 17.24 -0.16
N GLU A 166 -18.96 16.85 0.44
CA GLU A 166 -19.09 16.76 1.90
C GLU A 166 -18.26 15.59 2.45
N HIS A 167 -18.28 14.44 1.77
CA HIS A 167 -17.39 13.31 2.11
C HIS A 167 -15.92 13.69 1.94
N LEU A 168 -15.58 14.46 0.91
CA LEU A 168 -14.23 14.92 0.66
C LEU A 168 -13.75 15.89 1.75
N VAL A 169 -14.57 16.87 2.12
CA VAL A 169 -14.26 17.82 3.20
C VAL A 169 -14.09 17.09 4.53
N PHE A 170 -14.96 16.12 4.85
CA PHE A 170 -14.79 15.26 6.01
C PHE A 170 -13.46 14.49 5.99
N SER A 171 -13.11 13.91 4.83
CA SER A 171 -11.87 13.17 4.65
C SER A 171 -10.66 14.07 4.88
N ILE A 172 -10.69 15.30 4.36
CA ILE A 172 -9.64 16.30 4.60
C ILE A 172 -9.49 16.59 6.10
N TYR A 173 -10.58 16.80 6.84
CA TYR A 173 -10.50 17.01 8.29
C TYR A 173 -9.94 15.80 9.03
N TYR A 174 -10.35 14.59 8.65
CA TYR A 174 -9.81 13.35 9.23
C TYR A 174 -8.32 13.21 8.95
N TYR A 175 -7.87 13.48 7.72
CA TYR A 175 -6.46 13.42 7.36
C TYR A 175 -5.63 14.49 8.06
N ASN A 176 -6.17 15.69 8.29
CA ASN A 176 -5.49 16.72 9.09
C ASN A 176 -5.22 16.21 10.50
N PHE A 177 -6.22 15.58 11.12
CA PHE A 177 -6.05 14.97 12.43
C PHE A 177 -5.08 13.78 12.38
N PHE A 178 -5.17 12.91 11.37
CA PHE A 178 -4.26 11.79 11.17
C PHE A 178 -2.80 12.24 11.06
N TYR A 179 -2.51 13.25 10.24
CA TYR A 179 -1.14 13.77 10.08
C TYR A 179 -0.66 14.50 11.32
N PHE A 180 -1.53 15.22 12.01
CA PHE A 180 -1.19 15.84 13.29
C PHE A 180 -0.83 14.80 14.35
N ALA A 181 -1.72 13.82 14.58
CA ALA A 181 -1.50 12.73 15.52
C ALA A 181 -0.28 11.88 15.13
N GLY A 182 -0.12 11.60 13.84
CA GLY A 182 1.04 10.90 13.29
C GLY A 182 2.34 11.68 13.53
N SER A 183 2.33 13.01 13.42
CA SER A 183 3.49 13.85 13.74
C SER A 183 3.87 13.72 15.22
N LEU A 184 2.88 13.74 16.12
CA LEU A 184 3.11 13.50 17.55
C LEU A 184 3.65 12.09 17.79
N GLN A 185 3.16 11.09 17.07
CA GLN A 185 3.62 9.72 17.18
C GLN A 185 5.08 9.57 16.77
N VAL A 186 5.51 10.21 15.66
CA VAL A 186 6.91 10.22 15.22
C VAL A 186 7.81 10.85 16.29
N ILE A 187 7.42 12.01 16.82
CA ILE A 187 8.16 12.71 17.88
C ILE A 187 8.24 11.85 19.16
N ALA A 188 7.12 11.26 19.58
CA ALA A 188 7.05 10.42 20.78
C ALA A 188 7.93 9.17 20.64
N ASN A 189 8.03 8.60 19.44
CA ASN A 189 8.89 7.44 19.20
C ASN A 189 10.38 7.78 19.28
N SER A 190 10.78 9.01 18.95
CA SER A 190 12.17 9.47 19.09
C SER A 190 12.60 9.67 20.55
N ILE A 191 11.67 9.67 21.51
CA ILE A 191 11.94 9.87 22.93
C ILE A 191 11.58 8.59 23.70
N PRO A 192 12.57 7.80 24.20
CA PRO A 192 12.31 6.48 24.78
C PRO A 192 11.25 6.45 25.89
N ILE A 193 11.19 7.48 26.75
CA ILE A 193 10.21 7.54 27.85
C ILE A 193 8.77 7.77 27.39
N LEU A 194 8.58 8.21 26.14
CA LEU A 194 7.26 8.46 25.54
C LEU A 194 6.83 7.35 24.57
N ALA A 195 7.64 6.30 24.37
CA ALA A 195 7.33 5.23 23.42
C ALA A 195 5.98 4.56 23.67
N TRP A 196 5.57 4.39 24.93
CA TRP A 196 4.26 3.83 25.30
C TRP A 196 3.07 4.66 24.78
N SER A 197 3.26 5.98 24.61
CA SER A 197 2.21 6.88 24.13
C SER A 197 1.89 6.65 22.65
N THR A 198 2.80 6.05 21.87
CA THR A 198 2.58 5.76 20.44
C THR A 198 1.40 4.83 20.21
N THR A 199 1.25 3.79 21.05
CA THR A 199 0.12 2.86 21.02
C THR A 199 -1.20 3.59 21.30
N ILE A 200 -1.20 4.49 22.28
CA ILE A 200 -2.39 5.27 22.67
C ILE A 200 -2.79 6.23 21.54
N ILE A 201 -1.82 6.90 20.91
CA ILE A 201 -2.06 7.77 19.76
C ILE A 201 -2.62 6.95 18.59
N GLY A 202 -2.12 5.74 18.35
CA GLY A 202 -2.65 4.82 17.35
C GLY A 202 -4.13 4.48 17.59
N PHE A 203 -4.50 4.10 18.81
CA PHE A 203 -5.90 3.90 19.18
C PHE A 203 -6.73 5.17 19.03
N TRP A 204 -6.17 6.33 19.36
CA TRP A 204 -6.84 7.61 19.22
C TRP A 204 -7.19 7.94 17.76
N ILE A 205 -6.28 7.65 16.82
CA ILE A 205 -6.49 7.79 15.36
C ILE A 205 -7.68 6.94 14.89
N VAL A 206 -7.71 5.69 15.30
CA VAL A 206 -8.74 4.70 14.93
C VAL A 206 -10.09 5.10 15.53
N LEU A 207 -10.13 5.38 16.84
CA LEU A 207 -11.36 5.77 17.53
C LEU A 207 -11.92 7.11 17.05
N TYR A 208 -11.06 8.08 16.75
CA TYR A 208 -11.49 9.37 16.23
C TYR A 208 -12.32 9.22 14.96
N LEU A 209 -11.93 8.33 14.04
CA LEU A 209 -12.70 8.09 12.81
C LEU A 209 -14.13 7.58 13.12
N LEU A 210 -14.27 6.64 14.06
CA LEU A 210 -15.57 6.11 14.48
C LEU A 210 -16.48 7.24 15.03
N PHE A 211 -15.95 8.06 15.92
CA PHE A 211 -16.67 9.20 16.49
C PHE A 211 -16.98 10.28 15.45
N ALA A 212 -16.05 10.54 14.53
CA ALA A 212 -16.23 11.52 13.45
C ALA A 212 -17.35 11.08 12.50
N MET A 213 -17.37 9.81 12.09
CA MET A 213 -18.45 9.24 11.28
C MET A 213 -19.80 9.31 12.01
N LYS A 214 -19.83 9.00 13.31
CA LYS A 214 -21.03 9.11 14.14
C LYS A 214 -21.58 10.54 14.15
N ARG A 215 -20.70 11.53 14.30
CA ARG A 215 -21.05 12.96 14.37
C ARG A 215 -21.52 13.51 13.03
N MET A 216 -20.82 13.19 11.94
CA MET A 216 -21.14 13.67 10.59
C MET A 216 -22.47 13.08 10.09
N TYR A 217 -22.59 11.75 10.08
CA TYR A 217 -23.73 11.08 9.43
C TYR A 217 -24.96 10.91 10.33
N LYS A 218 -24.84 11.25 11.63
CA LYS A 218 -25.93 11.25 12.62
C LYS A 218 -26.74 9.93 12.69
N GLN A 219 -26.10 8.79 12.43
CA GLN A 219 -26.74 7.46 12.45
C GLN A 219 -26.74 6.84 13.85
N SER A 220 -27.57 5.81 14.09
CA SER A 220 -27.52 5.02 15.33
C SER A 220 -26.19 4.26 15.46
N TRP A 221 -25.74 4.01 16.69
CA TRP A 221 -24.44 3.40 16.96
C TRP A 221 -24.21 2.07 16.24
N ARG A 222 -25.21 1.18 16.22
CA ARG A 222 -25.12 -0.12 15.51
C ARG A 222 -24.83 0.06 14.02
N LYS A 223 -25.53 0.99 13.36
CA LYS A 223 -25.33 1.27 11.93
C LYS A 223 -23.96 1.91 11.70
N THR A 224 -23.54 2.84 12.55
CA THR A 224 -22.21 3.46 12.44
C THR A 224 -21.09 2.45 12.61
N ILE A 225 -21.16 1.57 13.62
CA ILE A 225 -20.13 0.53 13.85
C ILE A 225 -20.06 -0.43 12.67
N LEU A 226 -21.20 -0.93 12.18
CA LEU A 226 -21.22 -1.82 11.00
C LEU A 226 -20.57 -1.16 9.77
N LYS A 227 -20.94 0.10 9.51
CA LYS A 227 -20.38 0.87 8.40
C LYS A 227 -18.89 1.15 8.60
N TYR A 228 -18.48 1.47 9.82
CA TYR A 228 -17.09 1.68 10.18
C TYR A 228 -16.25 0.42 9.92
N THR A 229 -16.72 -0.75 10.34
CA THR A 229 -16.04 -2.03 10.04
C THR A 229 -15.97 -2.30 8.54
N LEU A 230 -17.08 -2.11 7.82
CA LEU A 230 -17.11 -2.29 6.36
C LEU A 230 -16.19 -1.30 5.63
N PHE A 231 -16.11 -0.07 6.13
CA PHE A 231 -15.20 0.95 5.64
C PHE A 231 -13.75 0.51 5.81
N PHE A 232 -13.35 0.08 7.01
CA PHE A 232 -11.99 -0.42 7.26
C PHE A 232 -11.63 -1.59 6.36
N PHE A 233 -12.52 -2.57 6.22
CA PHE A 233 -12.30 -3.71 5.32
C PHE A 233 -12.12 -3.26 3.87
N SER A 234 -13.02 -2.41 3.36
CA SER A 234 -12.96 -1.92 1.97
C SER A 234 -11.74 -1.04 1.73
N PHE A 235 -11.37 -0.23 2.72
CA PHE A 235 -10.18 0.62 2.68
C PHE A 235 -8.90 -0.22 2.68
N PHE A 236 -8.82 -1.28 3.49
CA PHE A 236 -7.69 -2.20 3.49
C PHE A 236 -7.51 -2.89 2.13
N VAL A 237 -8.59 -3.38 1.51
CA VAL A 237 -8.55 -3.95 0.16
C VAL A 237 -8.08 -2.92 -0.86
N LEU A 238 -8.59 -1.69 -0.79
CA LEU A 238 -8.20 -0.61 -1.70
C LEU A 238 -6.71 -0.25 -1.56
N VAL A 239 -6.20 -0.17 -0.32
CA VAL A 239 -4.78 0.04 -0.05
C VAL A 239 -3.95 -1.13 -0.60
N GLY A 240 -4.38 -2.37 -0.40
CA GLY A 240 -3.71 -3.56 -0.94
C GLY A 240 -3.61 -3.54 -2.47
N ILE A 241 -4.70 -3.18 -3.16
CA ILE A 241 -4.70 -3.00 -4.62
C ILE A 241 -3.74 -1.87 -5.02
N GLY A 242 -3.76 -0.74 -4.31
CA GLY A 242 -2.86 0.39 -4.58
C GLY A 242 -1.38 0.02 -4.44
N ILE A 243 -1.03 -0.73 -3.38
CA ILE A 243 0.32 -1.26 -3.17
C ILE A 243 0.70 -2.23 -4.27
N ALA A 244 -0.19 -3.15 -4.66
CA ALA A 244 0.07 -4.11 -5.74
C ALA A 244 0.32 -3.42 -7.09
N ILE A 245 -0.48 -2.40 -7.44
CA ILE A 245 -0.28 -1.60 -8.65
C ILE A 245 1.05 -0.84 -8.58
N SER A 246 1.37 -0.22 -7.44
CA SER A 246 2.64 0.48 -7.25
C SER A 246 3.83 -0.46 -7.40
N ALA A 247 3.79 -1.62 -6.75
CA ALA A 247 4.80 -2.66 -6.84
C ALA A 247 4.99 -3.14 -8.28
N PHE A 248 3.88 -3.35 -9.01
CA PHE A 248 3.91 -3.74 -10.41
C PHE A 248 4.55 -2.68 -11.30
N VAL A 249 4.21 -1.40 -11.10
CA VAL A 249 4.83 -0.30 -11.86
C VAL A 249 6.32 -0.18 -11.55
N ILE A 250 6.72 -0.31 -10.29
CA ILE A 250 8.14 -0.28 -9.88
C ILE A 250 8.90 -1.45 -10.50
N PHE A 251 8.33 -2.65 -10.47
CA PHE A 251 8.90 -3.84 -11.11
C PHE A 251 9.14 -3.63 -12.61
N LEU A 252 8.21 -2.95 -13.30
CA LEU A 252 8.39 -2.61 -14.71
C LEU A 252 9.44 -1.51 -14.95
N ALA A 253 9.79 -0.72 -13.93
CA ALA A 253 10.70 0.42 -14.03
C ALA A 253 12.16 0.11 -13.65
N ILE A 254 12.39 -0.86 -12.74
CA ILE A 254 13.71 -1.31 -12.25
C ILE A 254 14.39 -2.27 -13.23
#